data_AF-A0A1A6BHM1-F1
#
_entry.id   AF-A0A1A6BHM1-F1
#
_cell.length_a   1.000
_cell.length_b   1.000
_cell.length_c   1.000
_cell.angle_alpha   90.00
_cell.angle_beta   90.00
_cell.angle_gamma   90.00
#
_symmetry.space_group_name_H-M   'P 1'
#
loop_
_entity.id
_entity.type
_entity.pdbx_description
1 polymer ?
#
loop_
_entity_poly.entity_id
_entity_poly.type
_entity_poly.pdbx_seq_one_letter_code
_entity_poly.pdbx_strand_id
1 'polypeptide(L)'
;MRLRSPATLRALMEQYGFSLGRLARYADCSKGFISHLLSGRRSSCTPELAARIAEALNVPLEVIFDANVSPTGMSSDKHKREKVPA
;
A
#
# COMPACT_ATOMS: atom_id res chain seq x y z
N MET A 1 7.58 1.29 7.77
CA MET A 1 7.18 1.34 6.36
C MET A 1 5.86 2.08 6.22
N ARG A 2 5.66 2.79 5.12
CA ARG A 2 4.41 3.50 4.82
C ARG A 2 3.83 3.01 3.50
N LEU A 3 2.54 2.68 3.48
CA LEU A 3 1.81 2.28 2.29
C LEU A 3 1.73 3.47 1.32
N ARG A 4 2.13 3.26 0.07
CA ARG A 4 2.07 4.27 -1.00
C ARG A 4 0.64 4.69 -1.28
N SER A 5 -0.19 3.70 -1.59
CA SER A 5 -1.59 3.94 -1.93
C SER A 5 -2.43 2.69 -1.63
N PRO A 6 -3.59 2.87 -0.97
CA PRO A 6 -4.55 1.78 -0.79
C PRO A 6 -5.09 1.25 -2.13
N ALA A 7 -5.20 2.13 -3.14
CA ALA A 7 -5.69 1.74 -4.46
C ALA A 7 -4.68 0.81 -5.18
N THR A 8 -3.38 1.09 -5.05
CA THR A 8 -2.32 0.23 -5.60
C THR A 8 -2.34 -1.15 -4.96
N LEU A 9 -2.44 -1.22 -3.63
CA LEU A 9 -2.54 -2.49 -2.92
C LEU A 9 -3.77 -3.30 -3.38
N ARG A 10 -4.92 -2.63 -3.55
CA ARG A 10 -6.14 -3.26 -4.04
C ARG A 10 -5.99 -3.79 -5.46
N ALA A 11 -5.44 -2.99 -6.37
CA ALA A 11 -5.24 -3.39 -7.76
C ALA A 11 -4.32 -4.63 -7.86
N LEU A 12 -3.25 -4.68 -7.06
CA LEU A 12 -2.39 -5.85 -6.98
C LEU A 12 -3.12 -7.08 -6.44
N MET A 13 -3.93 -6.91 -5.39
CA MET A 13 -4.76 -8.02 -4.88
C MET A 13 -5.71 -8.58 -5.96
N GLU A 14 -6.34 -7.70 -6.73
CA GLU A 14 -7.24 -8.09 -7.83
C GLU A 14 -6.48 -8.77 -8.97
N GLN A 15 -5.31 -8.24 -9.36
CA GLN A 15 -4.46 -8.80 -10.41
C GLN A 15 -3.96 -10.23 -10.08
N TYR A 16 -3.57 -10.47 -8.83
CA TYR A 16 -3.04 -11.77 -8.39
C TYR A 16 -4.11 -12.69 -7.76
N GLY A 17 -5.39 -12.30 -7.78
CA GLY A 17 -6.48 -13.12 -7.25
C GLY A 17 -6.41 -13.34 -5.73
N PHE A 18 -5.88 -12.37 -4.98
CA PHE A 18 -5.81 -12.42 -3.52
C PHE A 18 -7.09 -11.88 -2.88
N SER A 19 -7.76 -12.72 -2.10
CA SER A 19 -8.77 -12.26 -1.15
C SER A 19 -8.12 -11.67 0.10
N LEU A 20 -8.86 -10.82 0.83
CA LEU A 20 -8.44 -10.28 2.13
C LEU A 20 -7.94 -11.35 3.10
N GLY A 21 -8.67 -12.47 3.18
CA GLY A 21 -8.32 -13.58 4.07
C GLY A 21 -7.06 -14.31 3.63
N ARG A 22 -6.87 -14.49 2.32
CA ARG A 22 -5.70 -15.15 1.76
C ARG A 22 -4.44 -14.30 1.99
N LEU A 23 -4.51 -13.00 1.70
CA LEU A 23 -3.39 -12.09 1.89
C LEU A 23 -3.02 -11.98 3.37
N ALA A 24 -4.01 -11.85 4.26
CA ALA A 24 -3.79 -11.79 5.70
C ALA A 24 -3.09 -13.05 6.24
N ARG A 25 -3.49 -14.23 5.76
CA ARG A 25 -2.86 -15.51 6.14
C ARG A 25 -1.42 -15.62 5.62
N TYR A 26 -1.17 -15.19 4.38
CA TYR A 26 0.17 -15.21 3.79
C TYR A 26 1.12 -14.22 4.48
N ALA A 27 0.64 -13.02 4.75
CA ALA A 27 1.39 -11.97 5.43
C ALA A 27 1.45 -12.14 6.96
N ASP A 28 0.86 -13.23 7.47
CA ASP A 28 0.79 -13.56 8.90
C ASP A 28 0.31 -12.36 9.75
N CYS A 29 -0.87 -11.84 9.37
CA CYS A 29 -1.52 -10.73 10.05
C CYS A 29 -3.04 -10.91 10.09
N SER A 30 -3.73 -10.05 10.83
CA SER A 30 -5.19 -10.10 10.94
C SER A 30 -5.88 -9.53 9.70
N LYS A 31 -7.02 -10.11 9.30
CA LYS A 31 -7.87 -9.59 8.19
C LYS A 31 -8.24 -8.11 8.36
N GLY A 32 -8.54 -7.70 9.59
CA GLY A 32 -8.84 -6.30 9.93
C GLY A 32 -7.67 -5.36 9.67
N PHE A 33 -6.43 -5.84 9.80
CA PHE A 33 -5.24 -5.04 9.50
C PHE A 33 -5.15 -4.71 8.01
N ILE A 34 -5.32 -5.71 7.14
CA ILE A 34 -5.37 -5.49 5.67
C ILE A 34 -6.55 -4.58 5.31
N SER A 35 -7.71 -4.77 5.93
CA SER A 35 -8.86 -3.88 5.72
C SER A 35 -8.58 -2.42 6.13
N HIS A 36 -7.85 -2.21 7.23
CA HIS A 36 -7.40 -0.87 7.64
C HIS A 36 -6.41 -0.25 6.66
N LEU A 37 -5.52 -1.04 6.06
CA LEU A 37 -4.63 -0.58 5.00
C LEU A 37 -5.43 -0.14 3.76
N LEU A 38 -6.36 -0.97 3.29
CA LEU A 38 -7.16 -0.70 2.11
C LEU A 38 -8.16 0.46 2.28
N SER A 39 -8.67 0.67 3.50
CA SER A 39 -9.56 1.80 3.81
C SER A 39 -8.81 3.10 4.07
N GLY A 40 -7.47 3.08 4.14
CA GLY A 40 -6.66 4.24 4.51
C GLY A 40 -6.72 4.63 5.98
N ARG A 41 -7.46 3.88 6.82
CA ARG A 41 -7.50 4.08 8.28
C ARG A 41 -6.13 3.85 8.92
N ARG A 42 -5.31 3.00 8.31
CA ARG A 42 -3.90 2.80 8.67
C ARG A 42 -3.06 2.85 7.41
N SER A 43 -1.92 3.51 7.47
CA SER A 43 -0.98 3.60 6.35
C SER A 43 0.43 3.15 6.73
N SER A 44 0.66 2.73 7.97
CA SER A 44 1.98 2.34 8.47
C SER A 44 1.99 0.93 9.06
N CYS A 45 3.09 0.23 8.81
CA CYS A 45 3.38 -1.11 9.32
C CYS A 45 4.88 -1.31 9.55
N THR A 46 5.21 -2.40 10.23
CA THR A 46 6.59 -2.85 10.44
C THR A 46 7.22 -3.26 9.10
N PRO A 47 8.55 -3.12 8.94
CA PRO A 47 9.24 -3.55 7.73
C PRO A 47 9.07 -5.03 7.41
N GLU A 48 9.07 -5.88 8.44
CA GLU A 48 8.84 -7.31 8.30
C GLU A 48 7.46 -7.61 7.71
N LEU A 49 6.41 -6.95 8.20
CA LEU A 49 5.06 -7.14 7.68
C LEU A 49 4.92 -6.61 6.25
N ALA A 50 5.55 -5.48 5.93
CA ALA A 50 5.57 -4.94 4.58
C ALA A 50 6.26 -5.90 3.60
N ALA A 51 7.39 -6.51 3.99
CA ALA A 51 8.08 -7.52 3.21
C ALA A 51 7.19 -8.73 2.94
N ARG A 52 6.54 -9.29 3.98
CA ARG A 52 5.64 -10.45 3.81
C ARG A 52 4.45 -10.14 2.89
N ILE A 53 3.91 -8.93 2.93
CA ILE A 53 2.84 -8.50 2.01
C ILE A 53 3.36 -8.42 0.56
N ALA A 54 4.56 -7.88 0.36
CA ALA A 54 5.18 -7.76 -0.95
C ALA A 54 5.53 -9.13 -1.55
N GLU A 55 6.10 -10.02 -0.74
CA GLU A 55 6.37 -11.42 -1.12
C GLU A 55 5.08 -12.16 -1.48
N ALA A 56 4.01 -11.98 -0.70
CA ALA A 56 2.72 -12.61 -1.00
C ALA A 56 2.15 -12.16 -2.34
N LEU A 57 2.31 -10.89 -2.69
CA LEU A 57 1.85 -10.33 -3.97
C LEU A 57 2.88 -10.51 -5.09
N ASN A 58 4.01 -11.15 -4.82
CA ASN A 58 5.12 -11.37 -5.76
C ASN A 58 5.57 -10.09 -6.48
N VAL A 59 5.67 -8.98 -5.74
CA VAL A 59 6.15 -7.70 -6.23
C VAL A 59 7.22 -7.11 -5.31
N PRO A 60 8.10 -6.24 -5.82
CA PRO A 60 9.07 -5.55 -4.98
C PRO A 60 8.39 -4.70 -3.89
N LEU A 61 8.99 -4.69 -2.69
CA LEU A 61 8.52 -3.93 -1.52
C LEU A 61 8.21 -2.46 -1.87
N GLU A 62 9.11 -1.82 -2.59
CA GLU A 62 9.08 -0.43 -3.05
C GLU A 62 7.93 -0.09 -4.01
N VAL A 63 7.25 -1.08 -4.59
CA VAL A 63 6.03 -0.87 -5.37
C VAL A 63 4.84 -0.56 -4.46
N ILE A 64 4.79 -1.17 -3.28
CA ILE A 64 3.64 -1.09 -2.36
C ILE A 64 3.92 -0.14 -1.18
N PHE A 65 5.15 -0.15 -0.66
CA PHE A 65 5.55 0.56 0.54
C PHE A 65 6.80 1.40 0.31
N ASP A 66 6.80 2.61 0.86
CA ASP A 66 8.02 3.40 1.02
C ASP A 66 8.66 3.10 2.38
N ALA A 67 9.99 3.06 2.38
CA ALA A 67 10.76 3.23 3.60
C ALA A 67 10.36 4.57 4.19
N ASN A 68 9.87 4.56 5.44
CA ASN A 68 9.50 5.79 6.13
C ASN A 68 10.78 6.53 6.50
N VAL A 69 11.41 7.18 5.52
CA VAL A 69 12.23 8.35 5.80
C VAL A 69 11.24 9.39 6.27
N SER A 70 11.30 9.74 7.55
CA SER A 70 10.65 10.96 8.03
C SER A 70 11.02 12.06 7.03
N PRO A 71 10.06 12.75 6.38
CA PRO A 71 10.40 13.85 5.50
C PRO A 71 10.78 15.02 6.39
N THR A 72 12.03 15.03 6.85
CA THR A 72 12.69 16.29 7.19
C THR A 72 13.05 16.95 5.87
N GLY A 73 12.03 17.51 5.19
CA GLY A 73 12.17 18.43 4.05
C GLY A 73 11.81 17.89 2.65
N MET A 74 10.76 18.47 2.05
CA MET A 74 10.54 18.73 0.60
C MET A 74 10.24 17.50 -0.30
N SER A 75 9.40 17.46 -1.34
CA SER A 75 8.72 18.42 -2.24
C SER A 75 7.42 17.76 -2.78
N SER A 76 6.29 18.45 -2.86
CA SER A 76 5.68 19.01 -4.09
C SER A 76 5.46 18.03 -5.26
N ASP A 77 4.28 17.39 -5.33
CA ASP A 77 3.71 16.92 -6.60
C ASP A 77 2.25 17.38 -6.73
N LYS A 78 2.10 18.53 -7.38
CA LYS A 78 0.82 19.09 -7.80
C LYS A 78 0.35 18.34 -9.04
N HIS A 79 -0.62 17.43 -8.91
CA HIS A 79 -1.40 17.01 -10.07
C HIS A 79 -2.45 18.09 -10.40
N LYS A 80 -2.02 19.01 -11.27
CA LYS A 80 -2.81 20.02 -11.96
C LYS A 80 -4.00 19.35 -12.68
N ARG A 81 -5.21 19.49 -12.14
CA ARG A 81 -6.44 19.32 -12.93
C ARG A 81 -6.56 20.53 -13.83
N GLU A 82 -6.20 20.35 -15.10
CA GLU A 82 -6.45 21.31 -16.16
C GLU A 82 -7.97 21.41 -16.37
N LYS A 83 -8.54 22.59 -16.08
CA LYS A 83 -9.89 22.93 -16.53
C LYS A 83 -9.76 23.51 -17.94
N VAL A 84 -10.31 22.80 -18.91
CA VAL A 84 -10.57 23.30 -20.26
C VAL A 84 -11.70 24.33 -20.22
N PRO A 85 -11.55 25.54 -20.80
CA PRO A 85 -12.60 26.54 -20.86
C PRO A 85 -13.56 26.29 -22.04
N ALA A 86 -14.82 26.65 -21.86
CA ALA A 86 -15.81 26.90 -22.91
C ALA A 86 -16.49 28.24 -22.59
#